data_AF-A0A382MRX4-F1
#
_entry.id   AF-A0A382MRX4-F1
#
_cell.length_a   1.000
_cell.length_b   1.000
_cell.length_c   1.000
_cell.angle_alpha   90.00
_cell.angle_beta   90.00
_cell.angle_gamma   90.00
#
_symmetry.space_group_name_H-M   'P 1'
#
loop_
_entity.id
_entity.type
_entity.pdbx_description
1 polymer ?
#
loop_
_entity_poly.entity_id
_entity_poly.type
_entity_poly.pdbx_seq_one_letter_code
_entity_poly.pdbx_strand_id
1 'polypeptide(L)'
;VRSSSSILRKFLIFNFFIFLVLGLFTFFYLQAIQPNLVKQRTEKHTVIIGNTSNHIERLKINFEEESLKNFLLSTRFLFQNLERVQFYNRDGRLIGDSNVLDLDQNVFSKSDTILEENINEKISPQDSESKNEKLIKKKKNENKKN
;
A
#
# COMPACT_ATOMS: atom_id res chain seq x y z
N VAL A 1 -20.23 30.74 61.71
CA VAL A 1 -19.52 31.63 60.76
C VAL A 1 -19.46 30.94 59.40
N ARG A 2 -20.18 31.43 58.39
CA ARG A 2 -20.12 30.84 57.03
C ARG A 2 -18.85 31.36 56.35
N SER A 3 -17.83 30.51 56.25
CA SER A 3 -16.62 30.84 55.48
C SER A 3 -16.99 30.94 54.00
N SER A 4 -17.05 32.16 53.46
CA SER A 4 -17.25 32.37 52.03
C SER A 4 -16.06 31.77 51.27
N SER A 5 -16.29 30.67 50.55
CA SER A 5 -15.25 30.04 49.76
C SER A 5 -14.72 31.03 48.71
N SER A 6 -13.42 31.34 48.77
CA SER A 6 -12.74 32.25 47.84
C SER A 6 -12.98 31.83 46.38
N ILE A 7 -13.13 32.81 45.49
CA ILE A 7 -13.32 32.58 44.05
C ILE A 7 -12.24 31.67 43.47
N LEU A 8 -11.00 31.78 43.97
CA LEU A 8 -9.87 30.95 43.60
C LEU A 8 -10.09 29.48 44.00
N ARG A 9 -10.60 29.24 45.21
CA ARG A 9 -10.86 27.88 45.70
C ARG A 9 -11.94 27.19 44.85
N LYS A 10 -12.97 27.93 44.44
CA LYS A 10 -14.02 27.39 43.55
C LYS A 10 -13.47 27.06 42.16
N PHE A 11 -12.62 27.93 41.61
CA PHE A 11 -11.94 27.69 40.33
C PHE A 11 -11.07 26.44 40.37
N LEU A 12 -10.23 26.29 41.41
CA LEU A 12 -9.34 25.14 41.54
C LEU A 12 -10.10 23.82 41.67
N ILE A 13 -11.17 23.77 42.45
CA ILE A 13 -11.98 22.55 42.61
C ILE A 13 -12.63 22.15 41.29
N PHE A 14 -13.18 23.10 40.54
CA PHE A 14 -13.78 22.82 39.23
C PHE A 14 -12.77 22.25 38.24
N ASN A 15 -11.60 22.90 38.11
CA ASN A 15 -10.53 22.42 37.24
C ASN A 15 -10.02 21.04 37.68
N PHE A 16 -9.86 20.83 38.99
CA PHE A 16 -9.46 19.53 39.53
C PHE A 16 -10.44 18.42 39.14
N PHE A 17 -11.75 18.65 39.24
CA PHE A 17 -12.75 17.66 38.81
C PHE A 17 -12.66 17.33 37.32
N ILE A 18 -12.42 18.33 36.46
CA ILE A 18 -12.26 18.10 35.02
C ILE A 18 -11.01 17.28 34.74
N PHE A 19 -9.88 17.63 35.34
CA PHE A 19 -8.65 16.86 35.21
C PHE A 19 -8.77 15.45 35.78
N LEU A 20 -9.54 15.26 36.86
CA LEU A 20 -9.81 13.95 37.44
C LEU A 20 -10.59 13.06 36.45
N VAL A 21 -11.64 13.59 35.84
CA VAL A 21 -12.44 12.87 34.84
C VAL A 21 -11.61 12.54 33.61
N LEU A 22 -10.86 13.51 33.08
CA LEU A 22 -9.95 13.29 31.94
C LEU A 22 -8.89 12.24 32.27
N GLY A 23 -8.25 12.35 33.44
CA GLY A 23 -7.23 11.39 33.90
C GLY A 23 -7.79 9.97 34.05
N LEU A 24 -9.03 9.83 34.52
CA LEU A 24 -9.68 8.53 34.63
C LEU A 24 -9.98 7.93 33.25
N PHE A 25 -10.47 8.72 32.30
CA PHE A 25 -10.64 8.28 30.91
C PHE A 25 -9.30 7.89 30.26
N THR A 26 -8.25 8.67 30.48
CA THR A 26 -6.90 8.34 29.99
C THR A 26 -6.40 7.03 30.59
N PHE A 27 -6.61 6.80 31.89
CA PHE A 27 -6.23 5.56 32.55
C PHE A 27 -6.93 4.33 31.92
N PHE A 28 -8.25 4.39 31.75
CA PHE A 28 -9.00 3.31 31.09
C PHE A 28 -8.58 3.10 29.63
N TYR A 29 -8.29 4.20 28.92
CA TYR A 29 -7.80 4.14 27.54
C TYR A 29 -6.47 3.38 27.45
N LEU A 30 -5.50 3.74 28.29
CA LEU A 30 -4.19 3.08 28.34
C LEU A 30 -4.30 1.60 28.73
N GLN A 31 -5.19 1.26 29.66
CA GLN A 31 -5.29 -0.09 30.20
C GLN A 31 -6.03 -1.08 29.29
N ALA A 32 -7.11 -0.65 28.63
CA ALA A 32 -7.99 -1.55 27.88
C ALA A 32 -7.99 -1.27 26.38
N ILE A 33 -8.07 0.00 25.98
CA ILE A 33 -8.31 0.38 24.59
C ILE A 33 -7.02 0.32 23.78
N GLN A 34 -5.95 1.00 24.22
CA GLN A 34 -4.65 1.01 23.54
C GLN A 34 -4.09 -0.40 23.25
N PRO A 35 -3.98 -1.33 24.22
CA PRO A 35 -3.42 -2.65 23.95
C PRO A 35 -4.27 -3.44 22.94
N ASN A 36 -5.59 -3.29 22.97
CA ASN A 36 -6.47 -3.94 22.01
C ASN A 36 -6.26 -3.38 20.59
N LEU A 37 -6.16 -2.06 20.43
CA LEU A 37 -5.88 -1.43 19.14
C LEU A 37 -4.52 -1.85 18.58
N VAL A 38 -3.48 -1.87 19.43
CA VAL A 38 -2.14 -2.32 19.04
C VAL A 38 -2.19 -3.78 18.61
N LYS A 39 -2.80 -4.67 19.41
CA LYS A 39 -2.92 -6.09 19.10
C LYS A 39 -3.63 -6.33 17.76
N GLN A 40 -4.80 -5.69 17.54
CA GLN A 40 -5.53 -5.82 16.28
C GLN A 40 -4.72 -5.33 15.07
N ARG A 41 -3.99 -4.22 15.23
CA ARG A 41 -3.12 -3.70 14.17
C ARG A 41 -1.96 -4.65 13.89
N THR A 42 -1.32 -5.19 14.94
CA THR A 42 -0.24 -6.17 14.81
C THR A 42 -0.72 -7.44 14.11
N GLU A 43 -1.84 -8.02 14.53
CA GLU A 43 -2.43 -9.22 13.91
C GLU A 43 -2.68 -9.01 12.40
N LYS A 44 -3.28 -7.87 12.03
CA LYS A 44 -3.49 -7.52 10.62
C LYS A 44 -2.17 -7.40 9.85
N HIS A 45 -1.18 -6.71 10.41
CA HIS A 45 0.13 -6.57 9.77
C HIS A 45 0.86 -7.90 9.63
N THR A 46 0.79 -8.79 10.63
CA THR A 46 1.40 -10.13 10.55
C THR A 46 0.83 -10.94 9.39
N VAL A 47 -0.50 -10.94 9.21
CA VAL A 47 -1.14 -11.63 8.08
C VAL A 47 -0.67 -11.05 6.75
N ILE A 48 -0.65 -9.72 6.62
CA ILE A 48 -0.23 -9.03 5.41
C ILE A 48 1.24 -9.32 5.07
N ILE A 49 2.13 -9.28 6.06
CA ILE A 49 3.55 -9.60 5.90
C ILE A 49 3.71 -11.05 5.43
N GLY A 50 3.02 -12.00 6.06
CA GLY A 50 3.05 -13.41 5.66
C GLY A 50 2.57 -13.62 4.22
N ASN A 51 1.45 -13.01 3.84
CA ASN A 51 0.92 -13.09 2.48
C ASN A 51 1.87 -12.47 1.45
N THR A 52 2.46 -11.32 1.77
CA THR A 52 3.41 -10.62 0.89
C THR A 52 4.67 -11.46 0.70
N SER A 53 5.22 -12.01 1.79
CA SER A 53 6.38 -12.92 1.73
C SER A 53 6.09 -14.15 0.87
N ASN A 54 4.91 -14.76 1.03
CA ASN A 54 4.50 -15.91 0.24
C ASN A 54 4.39 -15.58 -1.26
N HIS A 55 3.87 -14.40 -1.60
CA HIS A 55 3.79 -13.96 -3.00
C HIS A 55 5.18 -13.75 -3.62
N ILE A 56 6.09 -13.10 -2.89
CA ILE A 56 7.48 -12.89 -3.33
C ILE A 56 8.15 -14.24 -3.61
N GLU A 57 8.00 -15.21 -2.69
CA GLU A 57 8.56 -16.55 -2.83
C GLU A 57 7.99 -17.30 -4.03
N ARG A 58 6.65 -17.32 -4.18
CA ARG A 58 5.98 -18.02 -5.28
C ARG A 58 6.32 -17.43 -6.66
N LEU A 59 6.49 -16.12 -6.73
CA LEU A 59 6.87 -15.41 -7.95
C LEU A 59 8.39 -15.42 -8.19
N LYS A 60 9.18 -15.93 -7.23
CA LYS A 60 10.65 -15.95 -7.27
C LYS A 60 11.25 -14.57 -7.57
N ILE A 61 10.71 -13.54 -6.92
CA ILE A 61 11.16 -12.16 -7.12
C ILE A 61 12.55 -11.99 -6.49
N ASN A 62 13.47 -11.40 -7.26
CA ASN A 62 14.78 -11.01 -6.73
C ASN A 62 14.62 -9.80 -5.79
N PHE A 63 15.36 -9.78 -4.69
CA PHE A 63 15.37 -8.65 -3.74
C PHE A 63 16.24 -7.48 -4.22
N GLU A 64 16.13 -7.17 -5.51
CA GLU A 64 16.74 -6.01 -6.15
C GLU A 64 15.70 -4.90 -6.30
N GLU A 65 16.15 -3.65 -6.34
CA GLU A 65 15.27 -2.48 -6.31
C GLU A 65 14.25 -2.46 -7.45
N GLU A 66 14.68 -2.74 -8.67
CA GLU A 66 13.80 -2.79 -9.86
C GLU A 66 12.78 -3.93 -9.76
N SER A 67 13.22 -5.10 -9.31
CA SER A 67 12.36 -6.28 -9.12
C SER A 67 11.28 -6.02 -8.06
N LEU A 68 11.64 -5.42 -6.94
CA LEU A 68 10.71 -5.05 -5.88
C LEU A 68 9.75 -3.93 -6.31
N LYS A 69 10.23 -2.94 -7.07
CA LYS A 69 9.38 -1.90 -7.66
C LYS A 69 8.34 -2.51 -8.61
N ASN A 70 8.75 -3.41 -9.49
CA ASN A 70 7.85 -4.11 -10.42
C ASN A 70 6.87 -5.03 -9.69
N PHE A 71 7.30 -5.70 -8.64
CA PHE A 71 6.42 -6.50 -7.77
C PHE A 71 5.37 -5.62 -7.10
N LEU A 72 5.76 -4.50 -6.48
CA LEU A 72 4.84 -3.57 -5.84
C LEU A 72 3.82 -3.02 -6.86
N LEU A 73 4.27 -2.63 -8.05
CA LEU A 73 3.43 -2.18 -9.17
C LEU A 73 2.41 -3.23 -9.59
N SER A 74 2.87 -4.44 -9.93
CA SER A 74 2.01 -5.52 -10.43
C SER A 74 1.04 -6.08 -9.38
N THR A 75 1.39 -5.95 -8.11
CA THR A 75 0.58 -6.46 -6.98
C THR A 75 -0.04 -5.37 -6.12
N ARG A 76 -0.17 -4.14 -6.64
CA ARG A 76 -0.76 -2.99 -5.93
C ARG A 76 -2.11 -3.29 -5.27
N PHE A 77 -2.93 -4.13 -5.89
CA PHE A 77 -4.23 -4.55 -5.35
C PHE A 77 -4.13 -5.26 -3.99
N LEU A 78 -3.01 -5.92 -3.68
CA LEU A 78 -2.75 -6.55 -2.38
C LEU A 78 -2.57 -5.51 -1.26
N PHE A 79 -2.17 -4.28 -1.61
CA PHE A 79 -1.78 -3.24 -0.66
C PHE A 79 -2.81 -2.12 -0.53
N GLN A 80 -4.00 -2.27 -1.13
CA GLN A 80 -5.06 -1.24 -1.10
C GLN A 80 -5.51 -0.80 0.31
N ASN A 81 -5.35 -1.69 1.30
CA ASN A 81 -5.70 -1.43 2.71
C ASN A 81 -4.51 -0.96 3.55
N LEU A 82 -3.36 -0.76 2.92
CA LEU A 82 -2.14 -0.29 3.54
C LEU A 82 -1.83 1.11 3.06
N GLU A 83 -1.35 1.93 3.98
CA GLU A 83 -0.88 3.27 3.65
C GLU A 83 0.43 3.23 2.85
N ARG A 84 1.35 2.35 3.24
CA ARG A 84 2.67 2.22 2.61
C ARG A 84 3.32 0.86 2.87
N VAL A 85 4.00 0.32 1.88
CA VAL A 85 4.85 -0.88 1.99
C VAL A 85 6.27 -0.50 1.62
N GLN A 86 7.24 -0.85 2.47
CA GLN A 86 8.65 -0.52 2.27
C GLN A 86 9.49 -1.78 2.43
N PHE A 87 10.45 -1.96 1.54
CA PHE A 87 11.46 -3.00 1.61
C PHE A 87 12.80 -2.38 1.99
N TYR A 88 13.47 -3.01 2.95
CA TYR A 88 14.80 -2.61 3.39
C TYR A 88 15.77 -3.75 3.14
N ASN A 89 16.99 -3.40 2.74
CA ASN A 89 18.10 -4.36 2.73
C ASN A 89 18.57 -4.62 4.18
N ARG A 90 19.53 -5.55 4.34
CA ARG A 90 20.08 -5.91 5.66
C ARG A 90 20.82 -4.76 6.35
N ASP A 91 21.25 -3.75 5.61
CA ASP A 91 21.92 -2.54 6.11
C ASP A 91 20.90 -1.44 6.49
N GLY A 92 19.60 -1.70 6.36
CA GLY A 92 18.54 -0.72 6.64
C GLY A 92 18.32 0.32 5.53
N ARG A 93 18.88 0.10 4.33
CA ARG A 93 18.65 0.97 3.16
C ARG A 93 17.33 0.60 2.50
N LEU A 94 16.52 1.61 2.18
CA LEU A 94 15.27 1.46 1.43
C LEU A 94 15.59 0.99 0.01
N ILE A 95 15.00 -0.13 -0.41
CA ILE A 95 15.18 -0.75 -1.74
C ILE A 95 13.85 -1.00 -2.47
N GLY A 96 12.76 -0.44 -1.96
CA GLY A 96 11.44 -0.54 -2.58
C GLY A 96 10.39 0.16 -1.73
N ASP A 97 9.49 0.90 -2.36
CA ASP A 97 8.48 1.68 -1.67
C ASP A 97 7.20 1.81 -2.51
N SER A 98 6.07 1.51 -1.90
CA SER A 98 4.77 1.61 -2.58
C SER A 98 4.37 3.05 -2.88
N ASN A 99 4.98 4.05 -2.25
CA ASN A 99 4.70 5.46 -2.52
C ASN A 99 5.26 5.92 -3.88
N VAL A 100 6.24 5.21 -4.43
CA VAL A 100 6.80 5.50 -5.77
C VAL A 100 5.83 5.10 -6.89
N LEU A 101 4.82 4.27 -6.58
CA LEU A 101 3.82 3.81 -7.57
C LEU A 101 2.88 4.89 -8.06
N ASP A 102 2.58 5.91 -7.24
CA ASP A 102 1.60 6.94 -7.61
C ASP A 102 2.17 7.95 -8.61
N LEU A 103 3.47 7.90 -8.89
CA LEU A 103 4.17 8.80 -9.80
C LEU A 103 4.43 8.19 -11.19
N ASP A 104 4.35 6.86 -11.36
CA ASP A 104 4.68 6.20 -12.63
C ASP A 104 3.43 6.08 -13.53
N GLN A 105 3.01 7.21 -14.12
CA GLN A 105 1.86 7.29 -15.02
C GLN A 105 2.04 6.46 -16.32
N ASN A 106 3.28 6.06 -16.65
CA ASN A 106 3.60 5.31 -17.86
C ASN A 106 3.16 3.84 -17.79
N VAL A 107 2.89 3.31 -16.59
CA VAL A 107 2.46 1.91 -16.42
C VAL A 107 1.01 1.71 -16.91
N PHE A 108 0.24 2.80 -17.03
CA PHE A 108 -1.12 2.82 -17.59
C PHE A 108 -1.19 3.44 -18.99
N SER A 109 -0.07 3.61 -19.69
CA SER A 109 -0.10 4.01 -21.09
C SER A 109 -0.87 2.96 -21.88
N LYS A 110 -2.11 3.30 -22.23
CA LYS A 110 -2.95 2.49 -23.11
C LYS A 110 -2.11 2.18 -24.34
N SER A 111 -1.91 0.91 -24.67
CA SER A 111 -1.28 0.59 -25.95
C SER A 111 -2.13 1.25 -27.04
N ASP A 112 -1.54 2.09 -27.88
CA ASP A 112 -2.25 2.74 -29.01
C ASP A 112 -2.83 1.71 -30.00
N THR A 113 -2.48 0.43 -29.83
CA THR A 113 -3.02 -0.68 -30.58
C THR A 113 -4.39 -1.07 -30.00
N ILE A 114 -5.45 -0.69 -30.71
CA ILE A 114 -6.78 -1.25 -30.52
C ILE A 114 -6.77 -2.67 -31.12
N LEU A 115 -6.96 -3.68 -30.28
CA LEU A 115 -7.12 -5.07 -30.71
C LEU A 115 -8.61 -5.35 -30.84
N GLU A 116 -9.10 -5.40 -32.08
CA GLU A 116 -10.47 -5.82 -32.39
C GLU A 116 -10.46 -7.32 -32.72
N GLU A 117 -11.17 -8.11 -31.91
CA GLU A 117 -11.37 -9.54 -32.16
C GLU A 117 -12.76 -9.76 -32.74
N ASN A 118 -12.82 -10.33 -33.95
CA ASN A 118 -14.08 -10.59 -34.62
C ASN A 118 -14.77 -11.81 -33.99
N ILE A 119 -15.88 -11.56 -33.30
CA ILE A 119 -16.62 -12.55 -32.49
C ILE A 119 -17.15 -13.75 -33.33
N ASN A 120 -17.12 -13.65 -34.67
CA ASN A 120 -17.64 -14.68 -35.57
C ASN A 120 -16.55 -15.55 -36.23
N GLU A 121 -15.26 -15.26 -36.01
CA GLU A 121 -14.17 -16.01 -36.64
C GLU A 121 -13.64 -17.10 -35.70
N LYS A 122 -13.79 -18.38 -36.07
CA LYS A 122 -13.14 -19.50 -35.37
C LYS A 122 -11.64 -19.46 -35.69
N ILE A 123 -10.85 -18.89 -34.79
CA ILE A 123 -9.39 -18.76 -34.95
C ILE A 123 -8.71 -20.09 -34.57
N SER A 124 -7.84 -20.60 -35.44
CA SER A 124 -6.89 -21.68 -35.13
C SER A 124 -5.63 -21.08 -34.48
N PRO A 125 -4.98 -21.74 -33.50
CA PRO A 125 -3.82 -21.21 -32.77
C PRO A 125 -2.64 -20.75 -33.65
N GLN A 126 -2.55 -21.21 -34.89
CA GLN A 126 -1.47 -20.84 -35.83
C GLN A 126 -1.60 -19.42 -36.41
N ASP A 127 -2.80 -18.84 -36.41
CA ASP A 127 -3.03 -17.54 -37.08
C ASP A 127 -2.65 -16.33 -36.22
N SER A 128 -2.61 -16.48 -34.89
CA SER A 128 -2.25 -15.43 -33.93
C SER A 128 -0.74 -15.17 -33.88
N GLU A 129 0.08 -16.21 -34.06
CA GLU A 129 1.54 -16.13 -34.03
C GLU A 129 2.10 -15.38 -35.25
N SER A 130 1.57 -15.63 -36.46
CA SER A 130 2.06 -14.97 -37.69
C SER A 130 1.70 -13.48 -37.76
N LYS A 131 0.59 -13.05 -37.13
CA LYS A 131 0.19 -11.64 -37.06
C LYS A 131 1.09 -10.86 -36.11
N ASN A 132 1.49 -11.44 -34.98
CA ASN A 132 2.39 -10.81 -34.02
C ASN A 132 3.80 -10.58 -34.59
N GLU A 133 4.36 -11.54 -35.32
CA GLU A 133 5.69 -11.37 -35.94
C GLU A 133 5.72 -10.23 -36.98
N LYS A 134 4.64 -10.05 -37.75
CA LYS A 134 4.53 -8.97 -38.74
C LYS A 134 4.42 -7.58 -38.07
N LEU A 135 3.71 -7.48 -36.95
CA LEU A 135 3.61 -6.23 -36.18
C LEU A 135 4.96 -5.81 -35.55
N ILE A 136 5.71 -6.77 -35.01
CA ILE A 136 7.02 -6.53 -34.39
C ILE A 136 8.05 -6.05 -35.42
N LYS A 137 8.04 -6.61 -36.64
CA LYS A 137 8.93 -6.18 -37.73
C LYS A 137 8.62 -4.75 -38.22
N LYS A 138 7.35 -4.34 -38.21
CA LYS A 138 6.93 -2.98 -38.63
C LYS A 138 7.41 -1.91 -37.65
N LYS A 139 7.23 -2.13 -36.33
CA LYS A 139 7.70 -1.21 -35.27
C LYS A 139 9.22 -1.03 -35.27
N LYS A 140 9.97 -2.09 -35.58
CA LYS A 140 11.45 -2.03 -35.65
C LYS A 140 11.97 -1.17 -36.81
N ASN A 141 11.20 -1.03 -37.89
CA ASN A 141 11.58 -0.23 -39.05
C ASN A 141 11.24 1.26 -38.88
N GLU A 142 10.21 1.60 -38.10
CA GLU A 142 9.85 3.00 -37.79
C GLU A 142 10.86 3.64 -36.82
N ASN A 143 11.33 2.90 -35.82
CA ASN A 143 12.34 3.38 -34.87
C ASN A 143 13.75 3.55 -35.47
N LYS A 144 14.00 3.06 -36.70
CA LYS A 144 15.31 3.16 -37.37
C LYS A 144 15.39 4.36 -38.33
N LYS A 145 14.31 5.13 -38.46
CA LYS A 145 14.17 6.23 -39.40
C LYS A 145 14.15 7.62 -38.74
N ASN A 146 14.29 7.67 -37.42
CA ASN A 146 14.42 8.88 -36.61
C ASN A 146 15.83 8.97 -36.01
#